data_AF-A0A9E6DQZ5-F1
#
_entry.id   AF-A0A9E6DQZ5-F1
#
_cell.length_a   1.000
_cell.length_b   1.000
_cell.length_c   1.000
_cell.angle_alpha   90.00
_cell.angle_beta   90.00
_cell.angle_gamma   90.00
#
_symmetry.space_group_name_H-M   'P 1'
#
loop_
_entity.id
_entity.type
_entity.pdbx_description
1 polymer ?
#
loop_
_entity_poly.entity_id
_entity_poly.type
_entity_poly.pdbx_seq_one_letter_code
_entity_poly.pdbx_strand_id
1 'polypeptide(L)'
;MKKIATSDIENIIDDVTNEFLLFAKEQPKSVYLASIVPLILENNISDAFLLAFKTSLFSSSKIIGDAMAKIANSQNSADFFTRFIIGYNHFLVMWQHCNPPPHVHKIMIDNQLGGLIYNFENEFRLQMHRLWDDLI
;
A
#
# COMPACT_ATOMS: atom_id res chain seq x y z
N MET A 1 16.51 -26.01 1.96
CA MET A 1 16.07 -24.60 1.90
C MET A 1 17.08 -23.77 2.68
N LYS A 2 17.76 -22.81 2.06
CA LYS A 2 18.58 -21.82 2.80
C LYS A 2 17.60 -20.91 3.54
N LYS A 3 17.70 -20.84 4.88
CA LYS A 3 16.99 -19.80 5.65
C LYS A 3 17.59 -18.46 5.22
N ILE A 4 16.72 -17.56 4.77
CA ILE A 4 17.07 -16.16 4.51
C ILE A 4 17.47 -15.58 5.88
N ALA A 5 18.49 -14.74 5.93
CA ALA A 5 18.83 -14.06 7.18
C ALA A 5 17.69 -13.10 7.51
N THR A 6 17.06 -13.29 8.67
CA THR A 6 15.93 -12.49 9.17
C THR A 6 16.14 -10.97 9.00
N SER A 7 17.38 -10.50 9.16
CA SER A 7 17.76 -9.10 8.98
C SER A 7 17.57 -8.54 7.56
N ASP A 8 17.69 -9.35 6.52
CA ASP A 8 17.57 -8.87 5.13
C ASP A 8 16.11 -8.60 4.76
N ILE A 9 15.19 -9.39 5.29
CA ILE A 9 13.75 -9.24 5.05
C ILE A 9 13.21 -8.04 5.82
N GLU A 10 13.63 -7.86 7.08
CA GLU A 10 13.29 -6.68 7.88
C GLU A 10 13.69 -5.37 7.18
N ASN A 11 14.93 -5.30 6.66
CA ASN A 11 15.38 -4.12 5.92
C ASN A 11 14.54 -3.86 4.67
N ILE A 12 14.18 -4.90 3.90
CA ILE A 12 13.31 -4.74 2.72
C ILE A 12 11.94 -4.20 3.11
N ILE A 13 11.35 -4.69 4.22
CA ILE A 13 10.04 -4.23 4.69
C ILE A 13 10.12 -2.76 5.09
N ASP A 14 11.16 -2.38 5.83
CA ASP A 14 11.37 -0.99 6.24
C ASP A 14 11.55 -0.07 5.03
N ASP A 15 12.38 -0.44 4.07
CA ASP A 15 12.64 0.32 2.85
C ASP A 15 11.35 0.48 2.03
N VAL A 16 10.62 -0.60 1.77
CA VAL A 16 9.35 -0.54 1.03
C VAL A 16 8.31 0.31 1.77
N THR A 17 8.26 0.19 3.09
CA THR A 17 7.36 1.01 3.92
C THR A 17 7.73 2.48 3.83
N ASN A 18 9.03 2.82 3.89
CA ASN A 18 9.54 4.17 3.72
C ASN A 18 9.14 4.75 2.36
N GLU A 19 9.26 3.98 1.28
CA GLU A 19 8.88 4.41 -0.07
C GLU A 19 7.38 4.69 -0.20
N PHE A 20 6.52 3.88 0.43
CA PHE A 20 5.08 4.19 0.50
C PHE A 20 4.80 5.51 1.22
N LEU A 21 5.44 5.73 2.37
CA LEU A 21 5.27 6.96 3.14
C LEU A 21 5.82 8.19 2.39
N LEU A 22 6.96 8.04 1.72
CA LEU A 22 7.54 9.07 0.87
C LEU A 22 6.59 9.39 -0.30
N PHE A 23 6.06 8.38 -0.97
CA PHE A 23 5.09 8.56 -2.05
C PHE A 23 3.83 9.29 -1.57
N ALA A 24 3.30 8.96 -0.39
CA ALA A 24 2.18 9.68 0.21
C ALA A 24 2.47 11.16 0.47
N LYS A 25 3.68 11.47 0.91
CA LYS A 25 4.13 12.84 1.18
C LYS A 25 4.32 13.65 -0.09
N GLU A 26 4.94 13.05 -1.11
CA GLU A 26 5.27 13.73 -2.36
C GLU A 26 4.10 13.82 -3.34
N GLN A 27 3.23 12.80 -3.34
CA GLN A 27 2.16 12.64 -4.33
C GLN A 27 0.78 12.35 -3.69
N PRO A 28 0.31 13.15 -2.70
CA PRO A 28 -0.92 12.86 -1.97
C PRO A 28 -2.17 12.83 -2.87
N LYS A 29 -2.20 13.62 -3.95
CA LYS A 29 -3.29 13.58 -4.95
C LYS A 29 -3.36 12.24 -5.67
N SER A 30 -2.20 11.65 -5.99
CA SER A 30 -2.13 10.35 -6.65
C SER A 30 -2.61 9.24 -5.72
N VAL A 31 -2.26 9.30 -4.42
CA VAL A 31 -2.76 8.36 -3.40
C VAL A 31 -4.28 8.48 -3.24
N TYR A 32 -4.80 9.72 -3.18
CA TYR A 32 -6.24 9.94 -3.14
C TYR A 32 -6.94 9.35 -4.36
N LEU A 33 -6.46 9.65 -5.58
CA LEU A 33 -7.02 9.10 -6.82
C LEU A 33 -6.98 7.57 -6.81
N ALA A 34 -5.85 6.97 -6.43
CA ALA A 34 -5.69 5.53 -6.32
C ALA A 34 -6.71 4.90 -5.35
N SER A 35 -7.00 5.56 -4.24
CA SER A 35 -7.96 5.10 -3.23
C SER A 35 -9.40 5.09 -3.75
N ILE A 36 -9.74 5.98 -4.70
CA ILE A 36 -11.07 6.07 -5.32
C ILE A 36 -11.15 5.45 -6.72
N VAL A 37 -10.08 4.83 -7.22
CA VAL A 37 -10.05 4.16 -8.53
C VAL A 37 -11.24 3.22 -8.74
N PRO A 38 -11.65 2.37 -7.77
CA PRO A 38 -12.81 1.49 -7.96
C PRO A 38 -14.07 2.25 -8.37
N LEU A 39 -14.36 3.36 -7.70
CA LEU A 39 -15.52 4.21 -8.01
C LEU A 39 -15.40 4.88 -9.39
N ILE A 40 -14.19 5.27 -9.79
CA ILE A 40 -13.94 5.83 -11.12
C ILE A 40 -14.21 4.75 -12.19
N LEU A 41 -13.72 3.54 -11.97
CA LEU A 41 -13.85 2.43 -12.92
C LEU A 41 -15.29 1.94 -13.07
N GLU A 42 -16.12 2.08 -12.03
CA GLU A 42 -17.55 1.75 -12.08
C GLU A 42 -18.37 2.68 -13.01
N ASN A 43 -17.85 3.87 -13.34
CA ASN A 43 -18.61 4.88 -14.09
C ASN A 43 -18.36 4.85 -15.60
N ASN A 44 -19.21 4.10 -16.34
CA ASN A 44 -19.32 4.14 -17.82
C ASN A 44 -17.98 4.06 -18.58
N ILE A 45 -17.02 3.31 -18.05
CA ILE A 45 -15.74 3.03 -18.71
C ILE A 45 -15.92 1.82 -19.64
N SER A 46 -15.29 1.85 -20.81
CA SER A 46 -15.30 0.70 -21.71
C SER A 46 -14.51 -0.48 -21.13
N ASP A 47 -14.99 -1.70 -21.37
CA ASP A 47 -14.31 -2.93 -20.95
C ASP A 47 -12.86 -3.00 -21.45
N ALA A 48 -12.61 -2.47 -22.65
CA ALA A 48 -11.26 -2.39 -23.23
C ALA A 48 -10.31 -1.52 -22.40
N PHE A 49 -10.78 -0.37 -21.91
CA PHE A 49 -9.98 0.48 -21.03
C PHE A 49 -9.78 -0.18 -19.66
N LEU A 50 -10.84 -0.77 -19.09
CA LEU A 50 -10.75 -1.47 -17.81
C LEU A 50 -9.73 -2.60 -17.85
N LEU A 51 -9.75 -3.41 -18.91
CA LEU A 51 -8.80 -4.49 -19.12
C LEU A 51 -7.36 -3.96 -19.24
N ALA A 52 -7.14 -2.92 -20.05
CA ALA A 52 -5.82 -2.31 -20.21
C ALA A 52 -5.28 -1.76 -18.88
N PHE A 53 -6.13 -1.05 -18.13
CA PHE A 53 -5.78 -0.50 -16.82
C PHE A 53 -5.40 -1.60 -15.82
N LYS A 54 -6.24 -2.63 -15.67
CA LYS A 54 -5.98 -3.74 -14.75
C LYS A 54 -4.75 -4.56 -15.15
N THR A 55 -4.51 -4.74 -16.44
CA THR A 55 -3.31 -5.43 -16.96
C THR A 55 -2.04 -4.65 -16.65
N SER A 56 -2.06 -3.32 -16.81
CA SER A 56 -0.94 -2.45 -16.45
C SER A 56 -0.66 -2.51 -14.95
N LEU A 57 -1.69 -2.37 -14.11
CA LEU A 57 -1.56 -2.47 -12.65
C LEU A 57 -0.97 -3.81 -12.21
N PHE A 58 -1.48 -4.91 -12.78
CA PHE A 58 -0.98 -6.26 -12.51
C PHE A 58 0.51 -6.38 -12.88
N SER A 59 0.88 -5.91 -14.07
CA SER A 59 2.26 -5.99 -14.57
C SER A 59 3.23 -5.21 -13.68
N SER A 60 2.90 -3.97 -13.32
CA SER A 60 3.72 -3.15 -12.42
C SER A 60 3.85 -3.76 -11.04
N SER A 61 2.75 -4.26 -10.47
CA SER A 61 2.76 -4.90 -9.15
C SER A 61 3.57 -6.20 -9.16
N LYS A 62 3.49 -6.97 -10.24
CA LYS A 62 4.28 -8.19 -10.42
C LYS A 62 5.77 -7.91 -10.51
N ILE A 63 6.17 -6.85 -11.22
CA ILE A 63 7.58 -6.41 -11.29
C ILE A 63 8.11 -6.11 -9.88
N ILE A 64 7.33 -5.41 -9.04
CA ILE A 64 7.73 -5.08 -7.67
C ILE A 64 7.84 -6.35 -6.82
N GLY A 65 6.81 -7.20 -6.83
CA GLY A 65 6.83 -8.46 -6.06
C GLY A 65 7.98 -9.40 -6.45
N ASP A 66 8.24 -9.55 -7.76
CA ASP A 66 9.35 -10.37 -8.26
C ASP A 66 10.72 -9.75 -7.88
N ALA A 67 10.85 -8.42 -7.86
CA ALA A 67 12.05 -7.74 -7.40
C ALA A 67 12.30 -7.95 -5.90
N MET A 68 11.27 -7.81 -5.06
CA MET A 68 11.38 -8.04 -3.62
C MET A 68 11.78 -9.50 -3.33
N ALA A 69 11.15 -10.47 -4.01
CA ALA A 69 11.49 -11.88 -3.86
C ALA A 69 12.94 -12.17 -4.25
N LYS A 70 13.44 -11.53 -5.31
CA LYS A 70 14.83 -11.65 -5.76
C LYS A 70 15.81 -11.11 -4.72
N ILE A 71 15.57 -9.94 -4.13
CA ILE A 71 16.43 -9.36 -3.08
C ILE A 71 16.44 -10.27 -1.86
N ALA A 72 15.27 -10.79 -1.46
CA ALA A 72 15.15 -11.74 -0.37
C ALA A 72 15.68 -13.15 -0.69
N ASN A 73 16.20 -13.42 -1.90
CA ASN A 73 16.60 -14.76 -2.35
C ASN A 73 15.50 -15.84 -2.19
N SER A 74 14.22 -15.44 -2.26
CA SER A 74 13.07 -16.34 -2.16
C SER A 74 12.73 -16.94 -3.54
N GLN A 75 12.37 -18.22 -3.54
CA GLN A 75 11.82 -18.89 -4.73
C GLN A 75 10.30 -18.69 -4.86
N ASN A 76 9.65 -18.11 -3.86
CA ASN A 76 8.20 -17.94 -3.81
C ASN A 76 7.78 -16.51 -4.17
N SER A 77 7.98 -16.10 -5.43
CA SER A 77 7.64 -14.73 -5.84
C SER A 77 6.14 -14.43 -5.84
N ALA A 78 5.29 -15.47 -5.93
CA ALA A 78 3.85 -15.33 -5.83
C ALA A 78 3.39 -14.84 -4.45
N ASP A 79 4.05 -15.29 -3.38
CA ASP A 79 3.76 -14.84 -2.02
C ASP A 79 4.14 -13.36 -1.82
N PHE A 80 5.33 -12.97 -2.31
CA PHE A 80 5.77 -11.57 -2.30
C PHE A 80 4.83 -10.65 -3.09
N PHE A 81 4.36 -11.08 -4.27
CA PHE A 81 3.35 -10.36 -5.03
C PHE A 81 2.05 -10.18 -4.24
N THR A 82 1.53 -11.27 -3.64
CA THR A 82 0.30 -11.24 -2.84
C THR A 82 0.42 -10.26 -1.68
N ARG A 83 1.52 -10.32 -0.92
CA ARG A 83 1.77 -9.42 0.22
C ARG A 83 1.98 -7.99 -0.22
N PHE A 84 2.66 -7.74 -1.33
CA PHE A 84 2.76 -6.40 -1.90
C PHE A 84 1.38 -5.81 -2.20
N ILE A 85 0.49 -6.58 -2.84
CA ILE A 85 -0.88 -6.14 -3.13
C ILE A 85 -1.67 -5.87 -1.84
N ILE A 86 -1.56 -6.74 -0.83
CA ILE A 86 -2.24 -6.55 0.46
C ILE A 86 -1.72 -5.28 1.16
N GLY A 87 -0.40 -5.10 1.22
CA GLY A 87 0.24 -3.93 1.81
C GLY A 87 -0.15 -2.63 1.09
N TYR A 88 -0.21 -2.65 -0.24
CA TYR A 88 -0.69 -1.52 -1.04
C TYR A 88 -2.14 -1.16 -0.74
N ASN A 89 -3.03 -2.16 -0.59
CA ASN A 89 -4.42 -1.89 -0.23
C ASN A 89 -4.55 -1.31 1.19
N HIS A 90 -3.78 -1.83 2.16
CA HIS A 90 -3.72 -1.24 3.50
C HIS A 90 -3.21 0.20 3.47
N PHE A 91 -2.16 0.47 2.70
CA PHE A 91 -1.63 1.81 2.48
C PHE A 91 -2.73 2.78 2.03
N LEU A 92 -3.47 2.45 0.97
CA LEU A 92 -4.52 3.31 0.43
C LEU A 92 -5.64 3.58 1.44
N VAL A 93 -6.17 2.52 2.06
CA VAL A 93 -7.28 2.62 3.01
C VAL A 93 -6.88 3.45 4.24
N MET A 94 -5.72 3.16 4.81
CA MET A 94 -5.23 3.86 5.99
C MET A 94 -4.92 5.31 5.69
N TRP A 95 -4.30 5.59 4.53
CA TRP A 95 -4.01 6.95 4.11
C TRP A 95 -5.30 7.76 3.93
N GLN A 96 -6.32 7.21 3.26
CA GLN A 96 -7.60 7.88 3.05
C GLN A 96 -8.31 8.20 4.38
N HIS A 97 -8.24 7.31 5.36
CA HIS A 97 -8.82 7.53 6.67
C HIS A 97 -8.12 8.65 7.44
N CYS A 98 -6.79 8.70 7.37
CA CYS A 98 -5.98 9.68 8.10
C CYS A 98 -5.87 11.04 7.40
N ASN A 99 -6.18 11.10 6.11
CA ASN A 99 -6.09 12.33 5.31
C ASN A 99 -7.46 12.70 4.71
N PRO A 100 -8.49 12.93 5.55
CA PRO A 100 -9.81 13.29 5.05
C PRO A 100 -9.78 14.70 4.41
N PRO A 101 -10.72 15.01 3.51
CA PRO A 101 -10.84 16.35 2.93
C PRO A 101 -10.93 17.44 4.01
N PRO A 102 -10.43 18.67 3.76
CA PRO A 102 -10.34 19.71 4.79
C PRO A 102 -11.66 20.03 5.52
N HIS A 103 -12.79 19.96 4.81
CA HIS A 103 -14.11 20.20 5.40
C HIS A 103 -14.53 19.07 6.36
N VAL A 104 -14.22 17.81 6.01
CA VAL A 104 -14.45 16.64 6.88
C VAL A 104 -13.55 16.73 8.10
N HIS A 105 -12.25 17.00 7.88
CA HIS A 105 -11.28 17.19 8.96
C HIS A 105 -11.76 18.24 9.95
N LYS A 106 -12.20 19.40 9.47
CA LYS A 106 -12.75 20.46 10.31
C LYS A 106 -13.95 19.99 11.14
N ILE A 107 -14.92 19.32 10.52
CA ILE A 107 -16.09 18.77 11.24
C ILE A 107 -15.64 17.79 12.33
N MET A 108 -14.66 16.93 12.05
CA MET A 108 -14.16 15.98 13.04
C MET A 108 -13.54 16.68 14.24
N ILE A 109 -12.72 17.72 14.02
CA ILE A 109 -12.10 18.49 15.11
C ILE A 109 -13.15 19.28 15.90
N ASP A 110 -14.05 19.99 15.21
CA ASP A 110 -15.09 20.82 15.83
C ASP A 110 -16.04 20.00 16.73
N ASN A 111 -16.17 18.69 16.46
CA ASN A 111 -17.04 17.78 17.19
C ASN A 111 -16.28 16.79 18.11
N GLN A 112 -14.99 17.04 18.41
CA GLN A 112 -14.17 16.19 19.29
C GLN A 112 -14.03 14.74 18.80
N LEU A 113 -14.14 14.51 17.49
CA LEU A 113 -13.98 13.21 16.82
C LEU A 113 -12.54 12.97 16.33
N GLY A 114 -11.58 13.79 16.77
CA GLY A 114 -10.18 13.72 16.34
C GLY A 114 -9.51 12.36 16.60
N GLY A 115 -9.98 11.60 17.60
CA GLY A 115 -9.48 10.26 17.90
C GLY A 115 -9.73 9.22 16.80
N LEU A 116 -10.58 9.52 15.81
CA LEU A 116 -10.74 8.69 14.61
C LEU A 116 -9.52 8.83 13.67
N ILE A 117 -8.79 9.93 13.73
CA ILE A 117 -7.58 10.16 12.94
C ILE A 117 -6.38 9.66 13.74
N TYR A 118 -5.86 8.50 13.37
CA TYR A 118 -4.67 7.92 13.98
C TYR A 118 -3.38 8.35 13.28
N ASN A 119 -2.24 8.02 13.89
CA ASN A 119 -0.94 8.25 13.28
C ASN A 119 -0.72 7.25 12.14
N PHE A 120 -0.99 7.70 10.90
CA PHE A 120 -0.84 6.91 9.69
C PHE A 120 0.53 6.21 9.58
N GLU A 121 1.63 6.94 9.80
CA GLU A 121 2.98 6.39 9.61
C GLU A 121 3.27 5.25 10.59
N ASN A 122 2.94 5.45 11.86
CA ASN A 122 3.18 4.44 12.90
C ASN A 122 2.31 3.20 12.66
N GLU A 123 1.01 3.39 12.42
CA GLU A 123 0.10 2.27 12.21
C GLU A 123 0.44 1.51 10.93
N PHE A 124 0.78 2.23 9.85
CA PHE A 124 1.13 1.58 8.58
C PHE A 124 2.42 0.75 8.70
N ARG A 125 3.46 1.26 9.39
CA ARG A 125 4.67 0.47 9.69
C ARG A 125 4.35 -0.82 10.45
N LEU A 126 3.55 -0.72 11.51
CA LEU A 126 3.13 -1.88 12.30
C LEU A 126 2.39 -2.91 11.45
N GLN A 127 1.48 -2.46 10.58
CA GLN A 127 0.77 -3.36 9.67
C GLN A 127 1.69 -3.99 8.64
N MET A 128 2.66 -3.26 8.11
CA MET A 128 3.67 -3.83 7.22
C MET A 128 4.48 -4.91 7.93
N HIS A 129 5.05 -4.67 9.11
CA HIS A 129 5.76 -5.75 9.82
C HIS A 129 4.87 -6.98 10.08
N ARG A 130 3.63 -6.80 10.53
CA ARG A 130 2.68 -7.91 10.73
C ARG A 130 2.38 -8.69 9.45
N LEU A 131 2.27 -7.99 8.32
CA LEU A 131 1.99 -8.60 7.02
C LEU A 131 3.15 -9.47 6.54
N TRP A 132 4.35 -9.31 7.07
CA TRP A 132 5.54 -10.04 6.63
C TRP A 132 6.19 -10.88 7.74
N ASP A 133 5.56 -10.96 8.92
CA ASP A 133 6.11 -11.56 10.15
C ASP A 133 6.46 -13.05 10.01
N ASP A 134 5.72 -13.81 9.20
CA ASP A 134 5.97 -15.23 8.94
C ASP A 134 7.10 -15.49 7.92
N LEU A 135 7.65 -14.44 7.31
CA LEU A 135 8.84 -14.52 6.47
C LEU A 135 10.14 -14.13 7.22
N ILE A 136 10.02 -13.51 8.40
CA ILE A 136 11.10 -13.07 9.31
C ILE A 136 11.53 -14.25 10.20
#